data_AF-A0A1F6CJ20-F1
#
_entry.id   AF-A0A1F6CJ20-F1
#
_cell.length_a   1.000
_cell.length_b   1.000
_cell.length_c   1.000
_cell.angle_alpha   90.00
_cell.angle_beta   90.00
_cell.angle_gamma   90.00
#
_symmetry.space_group_name_H-M   'P 1'
#
loop_
_entity.id
_entity.type
_entity.pdbx_description
1 polymer ?
#
loop_
_entity_poly.entity_id
_entity_poly.type
_entity_poly.pdbx_seq_one_letter_code
_entity_poly.pdbx_strand_id
1 'polypeptide(L)'
;MLGHLIRKEILDHILSLRFLMLSAVGALIIWLSLFSGYGYYQERLREYRLAQAMTYDSVCGEKEAGTLRLLASFSVPRDRLLMGKLIGALIPTLTVFGLSLTLGIAGVFAMPDIQFTGSELARLGWTLVACGLYLTAFTCIGIFASCLARQAATSFVLLLGFWALSVAVLPSLSLIAADALRPAPSVHEYQAELSRLNMENLEKRRHLRSQWQKEHSRPGEEWWKTPQGQEAFWLYYTRSRDVTEESAKPLRARVEESFRNRYKARLDLAVLLARFSPAFALKNALVRLAGAGLDRQRRFEEVYRQHKERNEAWYRGASERSRLRQVYPAKYGKPQWDVSDMPRFAYRETWPGGDVQTALMDVGMLILWGALFFLGAYVAILRYDLR
;
A
#
# COMPACT_ATOMS: atom_id res chain seq x y z
N MET A 1 -8.28 55.28 -8.90
CA MET A 1 -9.28 54.53 -9.71
C MET A 1 -9.44 53.08 -9.26
N LEU A 2 -8.37 52.29 -9.15
CA LEU A 2 -8.42 50.88 -8.72
C LEU A 2 -9.15 50.64 -7.38
N GLY A 3 -8.88 51.47 -6.36
CA GLY A 3 -9.51 51.33 -5.04
C GLY A 3 -11.03 51.58 -5.02
N HIS A 4 -11.55 52.42 -5.92
CA HIS A 4 -12.99 52.62 -6.05
C HIS A 4 -13.68 51.43 -6.73
N LEU A 5 -12.99 50.78 -7.68
CA LEU A 5 -13.47 49.57 -8.34
C LEU A 5 -13.51 48.41 -7.34
N ILE A 6 -12.42 48.18 -6.61
CA ILE A 6 -12.34 47.15 -5.56
C ILE A 6 -13.42 47.36 -4.50
N ARG A 7 -13.63 48.60 -4.04
CA ARG A 7 -14.68 48.92 -3.07
C ARG A 7 -16.08 48.62 -3.61
N LYS A 8 -16.34 48.89 -4.90
CA LYS A 8 -17.61 48.62 -5.56
C LYS A 8 -17.84 47.11 -5.70
N GLU A 9 -16.89 46.36 -6.26
CA GLU A 9 -16.99 44.89 -6.39
C GLU A 9 -17.16 44.20 -5.04
N ILE A 10 -16.44 44.65 -3.99
CA ILE A 10 -16.58 44.11 -2.63
C ILE A 10 -17.98 44.40 -2.07
N LEU A 11 -18.49 45.63 -2.25
CA LEU A 11 -19.85 45.99 -1.81
C LEU A 11 -20.91 45.19 -2.55
N ASP A 12 -20.78 45.00 -3.87
CA ASP A 12 -21.71 44.21 -4.69
C ASP A 12 -21.70 42.73 -4.29
N HIS A 13 -20.53 42.17 -3.93
CA HIS A 13 -20.45 40.80 -3.44
C HIS A 13 -21.00 40.64 -2.01
N ILE A 14 -20.67 41.54 -1.09
CA ILE A 14 -21.12 41.49 0.31
C ILE A 14 -22.62 41.78 0.44
N LEU A 15 -23.16 42.70 -0.36
CA LEU A 15 -24.60 43.04 -0.37
C LEU A 15 -25.42 42.12 -1.28
N SER A 16 -24.79 41.16 -1.97
CA SER A 16 -25.54 40.19 -2.75
C SER A 16 -26.40 39.33 -1.82
N LEU A 17 -27.67 39.17 -2.19
CA LEU A 17 -28.63 38.38 -1.41
C LEU A 17 -28.17 36.93 -1.21
N ARG A 18 -27.36 36.41 -2.15
CA ARG A 18 -26.72 35.09 -2.06
C ARG A 18 -25.64 35.03 -0.96
N PHE A 19 -24.78 36.06 -0.86
CA PHE A 19 -23.77 36.14 0.21
C PHE A 19 -24.42 36.33 1.58
N LEU A 20 -25.45 37.18 1.68
CA LEU A 20 -26.21 37.37 2.92
C LEU A 20 -26.87 36.05 3.36
N MET A 21 -27.51 35.31 2.45
CA MET A 21 -28.06 33.99 2.79
C MET A 21 -26.98 33.00 3.22
N LEU A 22 -25.86 32.89 2.50
CA LEU A 22 -24.76 31.99 2.87
C LEU A 22 -24.14 32.35 4.22
N SER A 23 -23.97 33.64 4.50
CA SER A 23 -23.47 34.12 5.80
C SER A 23 -24.47 33.86 6.94
N ALA A 24 -25.77 33.99 6.67
CA ALA A 24 -26.83 33.71 7.64
C ALA A 24 -26.94 32.22 7.96
N VAL A 25 -26.88 31.33 6.95
CA VAL A 25 -26.88 29.89 7.25
C VAL A 25 -25.54 29.45 7.85
N GLY A 26 -24.41 30.07 7.47
CA GLY A 26 -23.12 29.84 8.12
C GLY A 26 -23.14 30.24 9.60
N ALA A 27 -23.68 31.41 9.93
CA ALA A 27 -23.84 31.87 11.31
C ALA A 27 -24.82 30.99 12.10
N LEU A 28 -25.90 30.54 11.46
CA LEU A 28 -26.86 29.60 12.06
C LEU A 28 -26.24 28.22 12.31
N ILE A 29 -25.42 27.71 11.40
CA ILE A 29 -24.68 26.46 11.57
C ILE A 29 -23.64 26.60 12.68
N ILE A 30 -22.91 27.72 12.75
CA ILE A 30 -21.96 27.98 13.84
C ILE A 30 -22.70 28.09 15.17
N TRP A 31 -23.83 28.79 15.21
CA TRP A 31 -24.66 28.93 16.41
C TRP A 31 -25.26 27.60 16.84
N LEU A 32 -25.80 26.80 15.91
CA LEU A 32 -26.29 25.44 16.17
C LEU A 32 -25.16 24.49 16.57
N SER A 33 -23.95 24.67 16.04
CA SER A 33 -22.75 23.91 16.42
C SER A 33 -22.24 24.30 17.80
N LEU A 34 -22.37 25.57 18.18
CA LEU A 34 -22.01 26.06 19.52
C LEU A 34 -23.09 25.69 20.54
N PHE A 35 -24.36 25.74 20.16
CA PHE A 35 -25.50 25.38 21.00
C PHE A 35 -25.58 23.86 21.21
N SER A 36 -25.47 23.08 20.12
CA SER A 36 -25.30 21.64 20.21
C SER A 36 -23.99 21.33 20.92
N GLY A 37 -22.89 22.01 20.60
CA GLY A 37 -21.61 21.87 21.28
C GLY A 37 -21.66 22.15 22.78
N TYR A 38 -22.48 23.12 23.24
CA TYR A 38 -22.62 23.49 24.66
C TYR A 38 -23.53 22.52 25.42
N GLY A 39 -24.67 22.12 24.83
CA GLY A 39 -25.52 21.06 25.38
C GLY A 39 -24.78 19.71 25.43
N TYR A 40 -24.08 19.40 24.35
CA TYR A 40 -23.21 18.24 24.20
C TYR A 40 -21.99 18.33 25.12
N TYR A 41 -21.47 19.53 25.46
CA TYR A 41 -20.38 19.73 26.42
C TYR A 41 -20.84 19.51 27.87
N GLN A 42 -22.05 19.95 28.22
CA GLN A 42 -22.65 19.75 29.54
C GLN A 42 -23.03 18.28 29.77
N GLU A 43 -23.60 17.61 28.76
CA GLU A 43 -23.79 16.16 28.76
C GLU A 43 -22.45 15.42 28.75
N ARG A 44 -21.48 15.86 27.94
CA ARG A 44 -20.09 15.33 27.98
C ARG A 44 -19.42 15.55 29.32
N LEU A 45 -19.78 16.52 30.17
CA LEU A 45 -19.15 16.74 31.47
C LEU A 45 -19.64 15.73 32.53
N ARG A 46 -20.92 15.34 32.44
CA ARG A 46 -21.51 14.26 33.25
C ARG A 46 -21.09 12.89 32.71
N GLU A 47 -21.06 12.72 31.40
CA GLU A 47 -20.45 11.57 30.75
C GLU A 47 -18.92 11.54 30.91
N TYR A 48 -18.22 12.67 31.08
CA TYR A 48 -16.75 12.70 31.28
C TYR A 48 -16.34 11.96 32.56
N ARG A 49 -17.20 12.01 33.58
CA ARG A 49 -17.03 11.26 34.83
C ARG A 49 -17.39 9.77 34.69
N LEU A 50 -18.19 9.40 33.68
CA LEU A 50 -18.58 8.02 33.38
C LEU A 50 -17.75 7.38 32.25
N ALA A 51 -17.10 8.19 31.41
CA ALA A 51 -16.40 7.84 30.17
C ALA A 51 -14.93 8.28 30.17
N GLN A 52 -14.37 8.65 31.35
CA GLN A 52 -12.93 8.77 31.57
C GLN A 52 -12.25 7.48 31.10
N ALA A 53 -11.59 7.57 29.94
CA ALA A 53 -11.48 6.45 29.02
C ALA A 53 -10.59 5.32 29.55
N MET A 54 -11.03 4.10 29.28
CA MET A 54 -10.67 2.83 29.94
C MET A 54 -9.18 2.43 29.93
N THR A 55 -8.27 3.26 29.42
CA THR A 55 -6.85 2.91 29.31
C THR A 55 -5.90 4.02 29.77
N TYR A 56 -6.05 5.26 29.30
CA TYR A 56 -5.10 6.33 29.64
C TYR A 56 -5.21 6.76 31.11
N ASP A 57 -6.40 6.65 31.72
CA ASP A 57 -6.63 7.03 33.11
C ASP A 57 -6.59 5.84 34.08
N SER A 58 -6.38 4.62 33.55
CA SER A 58 -6.48 3.37 34.31
C SER A 58 -5.59 3.32 35.53
N VAL A 59 -4.40 3.92 35.50
CA VAL A 59 -3.43 3.93 36.61
C VAL A 59 -3.29 5.32 37.20
N CYS A 60 -3.18 6.37 36.37
CA CYS A 60 -3.03 7.74 36.88
C CYS A 60 -4.27 8.27 37.59
N GLY A 61 -5.49 7.91 37.17
CA GLY A 61 -6.72 8.31 37.86
C GLY A 61 -6.80 7.73 39.26
N GLU A 62 -6.37 6.47 39.44
CA GLU A 62 -6.26 5.86 40.78
C GLU A 62 -5.09 6.43 41.61
N LYS A 63 -4.03 6.94 40.97
CA LYS A 63 -2.97 7.68 41.66
C LYS A 63 -3.49 9.03 42.16
N GLU A 64 -4.20 9.77 41.31
CA GLU A 64 -4.83 11.07 41.66
C GLU A 64 -5.88 10.90 42.76
N ALA A 65 -6.71 9.86 42.68
CA ALA A 65 -7.74 9.57 43.67
C ALA A 65 -7.21 8.91 44.96
N GLY A 66 -5.92 8.55 45.02
CA GLY A 66 -5.30 7.89 46.18
C GLY A 66 -5.71 6.42 46.39
N THR A 67 -6.63 5.89 45.57
CA THR A 67 -7.08 4.50 45.62
C THR A 67 -5.96 3.50 45.32
N LEU A 68 -4.96 3.86 44.53
CA LEU A 68 -3.82 2.99 44.25
C LEU A 68 -2.97 2.72 45.52
N ARG A 69 -2.81 3.73 46.40
CA ARG A 69 -2.12 3.56 47.69
C ARG A 69 -2.91 2.66 48.63
N LEU A 70 -4.24 2.80 48.64
CA LEU A 70 -5.13 1.92 49.42
C LEU A 70 -5.05 0.47 48.93
N LEU A 71 -5.08 0.23 47.61
CA LEU A 71 -4.94 -1.11 47.04
C LEU A 71 -3.57 -1.74 47.33
N ALA A 72 -2.51 -0.94 47.32
CA ALA A 72 -1.15 -1.39 47.64
C ALA A 72 -0.94 -1.68 49.14
N SER A 73 -1.85 -1.23 50.02
CA SER A 73 -1.84 -1.61 51.44
C SER A 73 -2.32 -3.04 51.68
N PHE A 74 -3.07 -3.61 50.73
CA PHE A 74 -3.38 -5.03 50.70
C PHE A 74 -2.22 -5.81 50.06
N SER A 75 -2.02 -7.07 50.46
CA SER A 75 -0.96 -7.97 49.97
C SER A 75 -1.18 -8.48 48.54
N VAL A 76 -1.68 -7.62 47.65
CA VAL A 76 -1.92 -7.97 46.24
C VAL A 76 -0.61 -7.80 45.46
N PRO A 77 -0.12 -8.84 44.78
CA PRO A 77 1.11 -8.74 44.01
C PRO A 77 0.88 -7.88 42.75
N ARG A 78 1.88 -7.08 42.39
CA ARG A 78 1.77 -5.98 41.39
C ARG A 78 1.50 -6.49 39.96
N ASP A 79 1.90 -7.72 39.67
CA ASP A 79 1.59 -8.44 38.43
C ASP A 79 0.09 -8.72 38.27
N ARG A 80 -0.59 -9.17 39.35
CA ARG A 80 -2.04 -9.41 39.35
C ARG A 80 -2.83 -8.11 39.21
N LEU A 81 -2.34 -7.02 39.82
CA LEU A 81 -2.94 -5.70 39.65
C LEU A 81 -2.90 -5.25 38.17
N LEU A 82 -1.75 -5.39 37.51
CA LEU A 82 -1.56 -4.97 36.12
C LEU A 82 -2.34 -5.87 35.15
N MET A 83 -2.34 -7.19 35.36
CA MET A 83 -3.17 -8.14 34.62
C MET A 83 -4.66 -7.85 34.78
N GLY A 84 -5.12 -7.52 35.99
CA GLY A 84 -6.50 -7.13 36.26
C GLY A 84 -6.91 -5.87 35.48
N LYS A 85 -6.05 -4.85 35.45
CA LYS A 85 -6.28 -3.64 34.64
C LYS A 85 -6.30 -3.93 33.15
N LEU A 86 -5.40 -4.78 32.66
CA LEU A 86 -5.34 -5.17 31.27
C LEU A 86 -6.63 -5.90 30.85
N ILE A 87 -7.03 -6.93 31.60
CA ILE A 87 -8.25 -7.71 31.32
C ILE A 87 -9.50 -6.82 31.44
N GLY A 88 -9.57 -5.99 32.48
CA GLY A 88 -10.68 -5.06 32.71
C GLY A 88 -10.84 -4.01 31.60
N ALA A 89 -9.75 -3.59 30.98
CA ALA A 89 -9.78 -2.70 29.81
C ALA A 89 -10.05 -3.47 28.50
N LEU A 90 -9.51 -4.68 28.35
CA LEU A 90 -9.61 -5.44 27.10
C LEU A 90 -10.98 -6.04 26.86
N ILE A 91 -11.61 -6.65 27.87
CA ILE A 91 -12.90 -7.35 27.68
C ILE A 91 -13.95 -6.39 27.10
N PRO A 92 -14.23 -5.21 27.70
CA PRO A 92 -15.23 -4.29 27.15
C PRO A 92 -14.85 -3.79 25.75
N THR A 93 -13.56 -3.48 25.54
CA THR A 93 -13.05 -3.00 24.25
C THR A 93 -13.26 -4.03 23.13
N LEU A 94 -12.90 -5.29 23.39
CA LEU A 94 -13.07 -6.39 22.44
C LEU A 94 -14.53 -6.75 22.25
N THR A 95 -15.39 -6.63 23.27
CA THR A 95 -16.83 -6.86 23.14
C THR A 95 -17.49 -5.83 22.23
N VAL A 96 -17.23 -4.53 22.44
CA VAL A 96 -17.79 -3.46 21.60
C VAL A 96 -17.30 -3.58 20.16
N PHE A 97 -16.00 -3.84 19.99
CA PHE A 97 -15.41 -4.05 18.67
C PHE A 97 -15.97 -5.30 17.98
N GLY A 98 -16.03 -6.42 18.71
CA GLY A 98 -16.56 -7.69 18.21
C GLY A 98 -18.02 -7.58 17.79
N LEU A 99 -18.87 -6.90 18.58
CA LEU A 99 -20.27 -6.66 18.25
C LEU A 99 -20.43 -5.81 16.98
N SER A 100 -19.63 -4.75 16.85
CA SER A 100 -19.66 -3.90 15.65
C SER A 100 -19.27 -4.70 14.40
N LEU A 101 -18.30 -5.61 14.55
CA LEU A 101 -17.78 -6.40 13.44
C LEU A 101 -18.71 -7.55 13.06
N THR A 102 -19.36 -8.21 14.03
CA THR A 102 -20.37 -9.24 13.74
C THR A 102 -21.58 -8.65 13.01
N LEU A 103 -22.02 -7.45 13.38
CA LEU A 103 -23.06 -6.71 12.63
C LEU A 103 -22.63 -6.41 11.19
N GLY A 104 -21.38 -5.97 10.99
CA GLY A 104 -20.82 -5.75 9.67
C GLY A 104 -20.81 -7.02 8.82
N ILE A 105 -20.32 -8.13 9.39
CA ILE A 105 -20.31 -9.45 8.73
C ILE A 105 -21.74 -9.88 8.39
N ALA A 106 -22.68 -9.79 9.33
CA ALA A 106 -24.08 -10.14 9.10
C ALA A 106 -24.69 -9.35 7.93
N GLY A 107 -24.34 -8.07 7.79
CA GLY A 107 -24.74 -7.25 6.65
C GLY A 107 -24.21 -7.77 5.31
N VAL A 108 -22.97 -8.29 5.26
CA VAL A 108 -22.41 -8.91 4.05
C VAL A 108 -23.06 -10.25 3.74
N PHE A 109 -23.33 -11.07 4.77
CA PHE A 109 -24.06 -12.35 4.61
C PHE A 109 -25.50 -12.17 4.12
N ALA A 110 -26.11 -11.00 4.35
CA ALA A 110 -27.44 -10.69 3.83
C ALA A 110 -27.45 -10.37 2.32
N MET A 111 -26.28 -10.21 1.68
CA MET A 111 -26.19 -9.90 0.25
C MET A 111 -26.19 -11.19 -0.59
N PRO A 112 -27.17 -11.39 -1.49
CA PRO A 112 -27.32 -12.65 -2.24
C PRO A 112 -26.23 -12.90 -3.28
N ASP A 113 -25.49 -11.86 -3.69
CA ASP A 113 -24.44 -11.96 -4.72
C ASP A 113 -23.08 -12.44 -4.19
N ILE A 114 -22.93 -12.60 -2.86
CA ILE A 114 -21.64 -12.91 -2.22
C ILE A 114 -21.61 -14.38 -1.80
N GLN A 115 -20.89 -15.21 -2.57
CA GLN A 115 -20.65 -16.60 -2.21
C GLN A 115 -19.40 -16.72 -1.32
N PHE A 116 -19.61 -16.98 -0.03
CA PHE A 116 -18.51 -17.16 0.91
C PHE A 116 -17.80 -18.51 0.71
N THR A 117 -16.56 -18.45 0.25
CA THR A 117 -15.67 -19.62 0.22
C THR A 117 -15.00 -19.81 1.59
N GLY A 118 -14.65 -21.04 1.98
CA GLY A 118 -13.95 -21.30 3.26
C GLY A 118 -12.64 -20.50 3.44
N SER A 119 -11.98 -20.13 2.34
CA SER A 119 -10.81 -19.23 2.34
C SER A 119 -11.16 -17.80 2.76
N GLU A 120 -12.33 -17.29 2.42
CA GLU A 120 -12.78 -15.94 2.78
C GLU A 120 -13.16 -15.86 4.26
N LEU A 121 -13.78 -16.92 4.78
CA LEU A 121 -14.06 -17.02 6.21
C LEU A 121 -12.76 -17.07 7.04
N ALA A 122 -11.74 -17.78 6.55
CA ALA A 122 -10.42 -17.79 7.18
C ALA A 122 -9.76 -16.39 7.16
N ARG A 123 -9.90 -15.63 6.06
CA ARG A 123 -9.40 -14.24 5.97
C ARG A 123 -10.08 -13.32 6.97
N LEU A 124 -11.39 -13.45 7.15
CA LEU A 124 -12.14 -12.71 8.16
C LEU A 124 -11.66 -13.06 9.57
N GLY A 125 -11.44 -14.35 9.86
CA GLY A 125 -10.89 -14.81 11.14
C GLY A 125 -9.52 -14.20 11.45
N TRP A 126 -8.57 -14.27 10.50
CA TRP A 126 -7.25 -13.67 10.67
C TRP A 126 -7.29 -12.15 10.80
N THR A 127 -8.21 -11.50 10.10
CA THR A 127 -8.45 -10.05 10.21
C THR A 127 -8.91 -9.68 11.62
N LEU A 128 -9.84 -10.45 12.20
CA LEU A 128 -10.32 -10.26 13.56
C LEU A 128 -9.20 -10.46 14.59
N VAL A 129 -8.36 -11.49 14.42
CA VAL A 129 -7.18 -11.72 15.28
C VAL A 129 -6.21 -10.54 15.20
N ALA A 130 -5.89 -10.04 14.01
CA ALA A 130 -4.98 -8.90 13.83
C ALA A 130 -5.52 -7.62 14.50
N CYS A 131 -6.82 -7.33 14.34
CA CYS A 131 -7.46 -6.20 15.01
C CYS A 131 -7.47 -6.36 16.53
N GLY A 132 -7.78 -7.54 17.05
CA GLY A 132 -7.76 -7.82 18.49
C GLY A 132 -6.37 -7.65 19.11
N LEU A 133 -5.32 -8.10 18.41
CA LEU A 133 -3.93 -7.91 18.82
C LEU A 133 -3.51 -6.44 18.78
N TYR A 134 -3.95 -5.68 17.77
CA TYR A 134 -3.70 -4.24 17.71
C TYR A 134 -4.36 -3.51 18.88
N LEU A 135 -5.63 -3.81 19.18
CA LEU A 135 -6.34 -3.25 20.33
C LEU A 135 -5.61 -3.60 21.63
N THR A 136 -5.17 -4.86 21.77
CA THR A 136 -4.36 -5.31 22.91
C THR A 136 -3.07 -4.52 23.07
N ALA A 137 -2.31 -4.35 21.98
CA ALA A 137 -1.08 -3.57 22.01
C ALA A 137 -1.35 -2.11 22.40
N PHE A 138 -2.41 -1.50 21.86
CA PHE A 138 -2.78 -0.12 22.17
C PHE A 138 -3.27 0.05 23.61
N THR A 139 -3.96 -0.96 24.16
CA THR A 139 -4.30 -1.00 25.59
C THR A 139 -3.04 -1.06 26.46
N CYS A 140 -2.06 -1.90 26.12
CA CYS A 140 -0.77 -1.94 26.83
C CYS A 140 -0.04 -0.58 26.77
N ILE A 141 -0.05 0.09 25.61
CA ILE A 141 0.53 1.43 25.44
C ILE A 141 -0.15 2.44 26.37
N GLY A 142 -1.48 2.45 26.41
CA GLY A 142 -2.24 3.38 27.26
C GLY A 142 -2.00 3.13 28.75
N ILE A 143 -1.93 1.86 29.18
CA ILE A 143 -1.60 1.50 30.56
C ILE A 143 -0.17 1.96 30.89
N PHE A 144 0.79 1.75 29.98
CA PHE A 144 2.16 2.23 30.16
C PHE A 144 2.24 3.75 30.30
N ALA A 145 1.57 4.50 29.40
CA ALA A 145 1.49 5.95 29.49
C ALA A 145 0.88 6.42 30.83
N SER A 146 -0.17 5.73 31.29
CA SER A 146 -0.82 5.96 32.59
C SER A 146 0.11 5.67 33.78
N CYS A 147 1.00 4.68 33.65
CA CYS A 147 2.01 4.37 34.66
C CYS A 147 3.10 5.45 34.74
N LEU A 148 3.48 6.05 33.61
CA LEU A 148 4.48 7.11 33.54
C LEU A 148 3.93 8.48 33.99
N ALA A 149 2.67 8.76 33.66
CA ALA A 149 2.04 10.02 34.01
C ALA A 149 1.67 10.09 35.49
N ARG A 150 1.79 11.28 36.06
CA ARG A 150 1.21 11.62 37.38
C ARG A 150 -0.22 12.15 37.25
N GLN A 151 -0.55 12.74 36.10
CA GLN A 151 -1.85 13.34 35.84
C GLN A 151 -2.54 12.76 34.60
N ALA A 152 -3.87 12.64 34.63
CA ALA A 152 -4.68 12.12 33.52
C ALA A 152 -4.46 12.89 32.21
N ALA A 153 -4.40 14.23 32.28
CA ALA A 153 -4.13 15.08 31.13
C ALA A 153 -2.76 14.81 30.49
N THR A 154 -1.73 14.55 31.31
CA THR A 154 -0.39 14.22 30.81
C THR A 154 -0.37 12.85 30.13
N SER A 155 -1.05 11.85 30.72
CA SER A 155 -1.20 10.52 30.12
C SER A 155 -1.87 10.58 28.75
N PHE A 156 -2.94 11.38 28.64
CA PHE A 156 -3.63 11.61 27.38
C PHE A 156 -2.72 12.27 26.33
N VAL A 157 -1.98 13.32 26.68
CA VAL A 157 -1.05 13.99 25.75
C VAL A 157 0.06 13.04 25.29
N LEU A 158 0.61 12.22 26.18
CA LEU A 158 1.61 11.20 25.82
C LEU A 158 1.05 10.16 24.84
N LEU A 159 -0.15 9.65 25.10
CA LEU A 159 -0.81 8.68 24.23
C LEU A 159 -1.13 9.28 22.86
N LEU A 160 -1.64 10.51 22.83
CA LEU A 160 -1.95 11.23 21.60
C LEU A 160 -0.68 11.51 20.77
N GLY A 161 0.40 11.93 21.43
CA GLY A 161 1.70 12.13 20.79
C GLY A 161 2.26 10.83 20.23
N PHE A 162 2.21 9.73 21.00
CA PHE A 162 2.62 8.41 20.51
C PHE A 162 1.79 7.96 19.30
N TRP A 163 0.48 8.14 19.35
CA TRP A 163 -0.42 7.81 18.25
C TRP A 163 -0.09 8.63 16.98
N ALA A 164 0.08 9.95 17.11
CA ALA A 164 0.41 10.83 16.00
C ALA A 164 1.77 10.48 15.36
N LEU A 165 2.78 10.24 16.20
CA LEU A 165 4.10 9.78 15.75
C LEU A 165 4.00 8.43 15.03
N SER A 166 3.22 7.49 15.58
CA SER A 166 3.05 6.16 15.02
C SER A 166 2.33 6.18 13.68
N VAL A 167 1.26 6.96 13.54
CA VAL A 167 0.42 6.96 12.33
C VAL A 167 1.00 7.82 11.22
N ALA A 168 1.55 9.00 11.54
CA ALA A 168 1.96 9.98 10.53
C ALA A 168 3.48 10.01 10.33
N VAL A 169 4.24 10.06 11.42
CA VAL A 169 5.67 10.34 11.36
C VAL A 169 6.48 9.10 10.99
N LEU A 170 6.27 7.97 11.68
CA LEU A 170 7.02 6.74 11.43
C LEU A 170 6.90 6.23 9.98
N PRO A 171 5.71 6.16 9.34
CA PRO A 171 5.61 5.69 7.96
C PRO A 171 6.30 6.63 6.97
N SER A 172 6.22 7.94 7.21
CA SER A 172 6.86 8.96 6.36
C SER A 172 8.39 8.90 6.48
N LEU A 173 8.90 8.79 7.72
CA LEU A 173 10.33 8.61 7.98
C LEU A 173 10.87 7.31 7.36
N SER A 174 10.04 6.26 7.32
CA SER A 174 10.43 4.97 6.72
C SER A 174 10.71 5.07 5.23
N LEU A 175 9.91 5.87 4.50
CA LEU A 175 10.15 6.14 3.08
C LEU A 175 11.44 6.95 2.87
N ILE A 176 11.64 8.00 3.65
CA ILE A 176 12.85 8.85 3.58
C ILE A 176 14.11 8.04 3.91
N ALA A 177 14.06 7.22 4.95
CA ALA A 177 15.16 6.34 5.34
C ALA A 177 15.44 5.28 4.26
N ALA A 178 14.40 4.72 3.65
CA ALA A 178 14.57 3.79 2.55
C ALA A 178 15.20 4.46 1.32
N ASP A 179 14.83 5.70 1.01
CA ASP A 179 15.46 6.50 -0.06
C ASP A 179 16.93 6.80 0.22
N ALA A 180 17.29 7.10 1.47
CA ALA A 180 18.67 7.35 1.85
C ALA A 180 19.56 6.10 1.79
N LEU A 181 19.03 4.94 2.22
CA LEU A 181 19.78 3.67 2.27
C LEU A 181 19.78 2.92 0.94
N ARG A 182 18.71 3.05 0.16
CA ARG A 182 18.47 2.37 -1.13
C ARG A 182 17.86 3.37 -2.11
N PRO A 183 18.66 4.27 -2.70
CA PRO A 183 18.14 5.30 -3.60
C PRO A 183 17.36 4.67 -4.76
N ALA A 184 16.15 5.16 -4.97
CA ALA A 184 15.31 4.71 -6.06
C ALA A 184 15.94 5.13 -7.39
N PRO A 185 16.06 4.25 -8.40
CA PRO A 185 16.40 4.69 -9.74
C PRO A 185 15.29 5.62 -10.24
N SER A 186 15.66 6.80 -10.75
CA SER A 186 14.66 7.71 -11.31
C SER A 186 14.07 7.12 -12.59
N VAL A 187 12.77 7.37 -12.85
CA VAL A 187 12.13 6.96 -14.11
C VAL A 187 12.86 7.59 -15.30
N HIS A 188 13.41 8.79 -15.12
CA HIS A 188 14.25 9.47 -16.10
C HIS A 188 15.56 8.73 -16.39
N GLU A 189 16.27 8.23 -15.37
CA GLU A 189 17.46 7.39 -15.58
C GLU A 189 17.13 6.12 -16.36
N TYR A 190 16.03 5.45 -16.01
CA TYR A 190 15.57 4.26 -16.73
C TYR A 190 15.24 4.56 -18.20
N GLN A 191 14.49 5.63 -18.45
CA GLN A 191 14.12 6.06 -19.80
C GLN A 191 15.34 6.51 -20.60
N ALA A 192 16.30 7.20 -19.98
CA ALA A 192 17.53 7.62 -20.61
C ALA A 192 18.38 6.43 -21.03
N GLU A 193 18.52 5.42 -20.17
CA GLU A 193 19.28 4.20 -20.47
C GLU A 193 18.60 3.38 -21.58
N LEU A 194 17.27 3.22 -21.53
CA LEU A 194 16.53 2.59 -22.63
C LEU A 194 16.66 3.36 -23.94
N SER A 195 16.61 4.69 -23.90
CA SER A 195 16.75 5.54 -25.08
C SER A 195 18.15 5.44 -25.69
N ARG A 196 19.18 5.37 -24.85
CA ARG A 196 20.57 5.13 -25.27
C ARG A 196 20.71 3.78 -25.97
N LEU A 197 20.19 2.70 -25.37
CA LEU A 197 20.19 1.37 -26.00
C LEU A 197 19.40 1.35 -27.31
N ASN A 198 18.29 2.07 -27.39
CA ASN A 198 17.50 2.18 -28.62
C ASN A 198 18.26 2.92 -29.72
N MET A 199 18.99 3.99 -29.37
CA MET A 199 19.82 4.74 -30.31
C MET A 199 20.98 3.90 -30.84
N GLU A 200 21.70 3.20 -29.96
CA GLU A 200 22.81 2.31 -30.34
C GLU A 200 22.32 1.20 -31.29
N ASN A 201 21.16 0.62 -31.02
CA ASN A 201 20.56 -0.38 -31.91
C ASN A 201 20.10 0.21 -33.25
N LEU A 202 19.62 1.46 -33.25
CA LEU A 202 19.26 2.17 -34.48
C LEU A 202 20.51 2.43 -35.34
N GLU A 203 21.62 2.86 -34.73
CA GLU A 203 22.90 3.06 -35.41
C GLU A 203 23.44 1.75 -35.99
N LYS A 204 23.43 0.65 -35.22
CA LYS A 204 23.78 -0.68 -35.72
C LYS A 204 22.93 -1.08 -36.93
N ARG A 205 21.61 -0.87 -36.85
CA ARG A 205 20.69 -1.12 -37.98
C ARG A 205 21.00 -0.26 -39.20
N ARG A 206 21.35 1.01 -39.00
CA ARG A 206 21.75 1.91 -40.10
C ARG A 206 23.05 1.45 -40.74
N HIS A 207 24.04 1.05 -39.94
CA HIS A 207 25.32 0.56 -40.43
C HIS A 207 25.15 -0.72 -41.26
N LEU A 208 24.43 -1.72 -40.72
CA LEU A 208 24.11 -2.96 -41.43
C LEU A 208 23.37 -2.69 -42.75
N ARG A 209 22.42 -1.74 -42.75
CA ARG A 209 21.70 -1.33 -43.97
C ARG A 209 22.63 -0.73 -45.00
N SER A 210 23.52 0.17 -44.56
CA SER A 210 24.45 0.85 -45.46
C SER A 210 25.46 -0.12 -46.09
N GLN A 211 25.96 -1.09 -45.32
CA GLN A 211 26.87 -2.13 -45.83
C GLN A 211 26.16 -3.03 -46.85
N TRP A 212 24.97 -3.52 -46.50
CA TRP A 212 24.18 -4.35 -47.41
C TRP A 212 23.84 -3.63 -48.72
N GLN A 213 23.45 -2.35 -48.63
CA GLN A 213 23.20 -1.53 -49.81
C GLN A 213 24.46 -1.41 -50.67
N LYS A 214 25.65 -1.17 -50.11
CA LYS A 214 26.89 -1.09 -50.91
C LYS A 214 27.21 -2.40 -51.63
N GLU A 215 26.99 -3.54 -50.98
CA GLU A 215 27.27 -4.88 -51.53
C GLU A 215 26.28 -5.28 -52.64
N HIS A 216 25.03 -4.81 -52.58
CA HIS A 216 23.94 -5.27 -53.46
C HIS A 216 23.40 -4.19 -54.42
N SER A 217 23.93 -2.96 -54.36
CA SER A 217 23.50 -1.87 -55.25
C SER A 217 24.09 -2.07 -56.65
N ARG A 218 23.22 -2.14 -57.66
CA ARG A 218 23.57 -2.11 -59.08
C ARG A 218 23.21 -0.72 -59.63
N PRO A 219 24.19 0.17 -59.87
CA PRO A 219 23.92 1.51 -60.37
C PRO A 219 23.16 1.44 -61.71
N GLY A 220 22.01 2.13 -61.81
CA GLY A 220 21.19 2.20 -63.03
C GLY A 220 20.11 1.12 -63.17
N GLU A 221 20.03 0.14 -62.26
CA GLU A 221 19.05 -0.95 -62.32
C GLU A 221 18.19 -0.97 -61.05
N GLU A 222 16.85 -0.97 -61.19
CA GLU A 222 15.92 -1.11 -60.06
C GLU A 222 15.85 -2.56 -59.55
N TRP A 223 17.01 -3.15 -59.26
CA TRP A 223 17.18 -4.56 -58.88
C TRP A 223 16.25 -4.98 -57.73
N TRP A 224 15.93 -4.07 -56.79
CA TRP A 224 15.01 -4.32 -55.67
C TRP A 224 13.56 -4.59 -56.08
N LYS A 225 13.15 -4.27 -57.33
CA LYS A 225 11.81 -4.60 -57.85
C LYS A 225 11.75 -6.00 -58.45
N THR A 226 12.89 -6.62 -58.78
CA THR A 226 12.95 -7.99 -59.28
C THR A 226 12.58 -9.01 -58.19
N PRO A 227 12.04 -10.20 -58.52
CA PRO A 227 11.75 -11.24 -57.54
C PRO A 227 12.99 -11.63 -56.70
N GLN A 228 14.16 -11.71 -57.33
CA GLN A 228 15.43 -12.04 -56.65
C GLN A 228 15.89 -10.92 -55.71
N GLY A 229 15.74 -9.66 -56.11
CA GLY A 229 16.05 -8.51 -55.27
C GLY A 229 15.13 -8.39 -54.06
N GLN A 230 13.83 -8.71 -54.22
CA GLN A 230 12.87 -8.74 -53.11
C GLN A 230 13.20 -9.85 -52.10
N GLU A 231 13.59 -11.04 -52.57
CA GLU A 231 14.03 -12.16 -51.73
C GLU A 231 15.33 -11.85 -50.98
N ALA A 232 16.34 -11.28 -51.65
CA ALA A 232 17.59 -10.86 -51.02
C ALA A 232 17.37 -9.76 -49.97
N PHE A 233 16.52 -8.78 -50.27
CA PHE A 233 16.13 -7.74 -49.30
C PHE A 233 15.42 -8.34 -48.08
N TRP A 234 14.58 -9.35 -48.29
CA TRP A 234 13.90 -10.06 -47.21
C TRP A 234 14.90 -10.82 -46.32
N LEU A 235 15.84 -11.58 -46.91
CA LEU A 235 16.88 -12.28 -46.17
C LEU A 235 17.73 -11.32 -45.33
N TYR A 236 18.09 -10.17 -45.91
CA TYR A 236 18.75 -9.09 -45.18
C TYR A 236 17.88 -8.52 -44.06
N TYR A 237 16.61 -8.23 -44.30
CA TYR A 237 15.71 -7.68 -43.29
C TYR A 237 15.57 -8.63 -42.10
N THR A 238 15.41 -9.92 -42.36
CA THR A 238 15.32 -10.97 -41.33
C THR A 238 16.63 -11.08 -40.57
N ARG A 239 17.78 -11.23 -41.25
CA ARG A 239 19.09 -11.32 -40.60
C ARG A 239 19.44 -10.06 -39.79
N SER A 240 19.19 -8.88 -40.33
CA SER A 240 19.46 -7.61 -39.63
C SER A 240 18.55 -7.40 -38.41
N ARG A 241 17.27 -7.81 -38.51
CA ARG A 241 16.36 -7.87 -37.36
C ARG A 241 16.91 -8.83 -36.31
N ASP A 242 17.25 -10.06 -36.69
CA ASP A 242 17.67 -11.09 -35.74
C ASP A 242 18.97 -10.69 -35.02
N VAL A 243 19.98 -10.21 -35.76
CA VAL A 243 21.24 -9.71 -35.18
C VAL A 243 21.01 -8.56 -34.19
N THR A 244 20.11 -7.63 -34.51
CA THR A 244 19.86 -6.45 -33.67
C THR A 244 18.91 -6.76 -32.50
N GLU A 245 17.93 -7.64 -32.69
CA GLU A 245 17.00 -8.07 -31.65
C GLU A 245 17.69 -9.01 -30.66
N GLU A 246 18.50 -9.96 -31.12
CA GLU A 246 19.23 -10.91 -30.30
C GLU A 246 20.29 -10.24 -29.42
N SER A 247 20.97 -9.20 -29.94
CA SER A 247 21.90 -8.40 -29.14
C SER A 247 21.20 -7.41 -28.20
N ALA A 248 20.09 -6.79 -28.61
CA ALA A 248 19.38 -5.79 -27.81
C ALA A 248 18.54 -6.39 -26.67
N LYS A 249 17.91 -7.54 -26.91
CA LYS A 249 16.97 -8.17 -25.96
C LYS A 249 17.59 -8.45 -24.58
N PRO A 250 18.76 -9.10 -24.45
CA PRO A 250 19.37 -9.35 -23.14
C PRO A 250 19.82 -8.05 -22.45
N LEU A 251 20.28 -7.04 -23.20
CA LEU A 251 20.66 -5.74 -22.65
C LEU A 251 19.45 -5.02 -22.04
N ARG A 252 18.34 -4.94 -22.79
CA ARG A 252 17.07 -4.36 -22.29
C ARG A 252 16.54 -5.11 -21.07
N ALA A 253 16.57 -6.45 -21.11
CA ALA A 253 16.15 -7.28 -19.99
C ALA A 253 16.97 -7.00 -18.73
N ARG A 254 18.30 -6.86 -18.85
CA ARG A 254 19.19 -6.48 -17.73
C ARG A 254 18.87 -5.10 -17.16
N VAL A 255 18.63 -4.10 -18.01
CA VAL A 255 18.26 -2.75 -17.55
C VAL A 255 16.95 -2.78 -16.79
N GLU A 256 15.92 -3.42 -17.35
CA GLU A 256 14.61 -3.57 -16.71
C GLU A 256 14.69 -4.36 -15.39
N GLU A 257 15.45 -5.45 -15.36
CA GLU A 257 15.68 -6.25 -14.17
C GLU A 257 16.43 -5.46 -13.09
N SER A 258 17.48 -4.71 -13.45
CA SER A 258 18.24 -3.88 -12.52
C SER A 258 17.38 -2.76 -11.91
N PHE A 259 16.52 -2.14 -12.72
CA PHE A 259 15.58 -1.12 -12.27
C PHE A 259 14.59 -1.71 -11.29
N ARG A 260 13.96 -2.82 -11.67
CA ARG A 260 12.98 -3.54 -10.84
C ARG A 260 13.58 -4.03 -9.53
N ASN A 261 14.78 -4.60 -9.54
CA ASN A 261 15.44 -5.10 -8.33
C ASN A 261 15.77 -3.98 -7.36
N ARG A 262 16.27 -2.83 -7.85
CA ARG A 262 16.53 -1.65 -7.02
C ARG A 262 15.24 -1.05 -6.46
N TYR A 263 14.22 -0.88 -7.31
CA TYR A 263 12.91 -0.37 -6.89
C TYR A 263 12.25 -1.28 -5.83
N LYS A 264 12.31 -2.60 -6.03
CA LYS A 264 11.81 -3.61 -5.09
C LYS A 264 12.57 -3.55 -3.76
N ALA A 265 13.90 -3.53 -3.79
CA ALA A 265 14.71 -3.47 -2.58
C ALA A 265 14.42 -2.22 -1.73
N ARG A 266 14.19 -1.06 -2.36
CA ARG A 266 13.74 0.16 -1.69
C ARG A 266 12.38 -0.02 -1.03
N LEU A 267 11.39 -0.49 -1.78
CA LEU A 267 10.03 -0.68 -1.24
C LEU A 267 10.00 -1.69 -0.10
N ASP A 268 10.72 -2.79 -0.23
CA ASP A 268 10.77 -3.83 0.79
C ASP A 268 11.44 -3.30 2.08
N LEU A 269 12.48 -2.47 1.94
CA LEU A 269 13.10 -1.77 3.08
C LEU A 269 12.14 -0.75 3.71
N ALA A 270 11.43 0.04 2.90
CA ALA A 270 10.46 1.02 3.40
C ALA A 270 9.33 0.34 4.18
N VAL A 271 8.81 -0.79 3.69
CA VAL A 271 7.80 -1.60 4.38
C VAL A 271 8.37 -2.17 5.68
N LEU A 272 9.60 -2.68 5.67
CA LEU A 272 10.26 -3.21 6.87
C LEU A 272 10.42 -2.14 7.95
N LEU A 273 10.85 -0.93 7.58
CA LEU A 273 10.97 0.19 8.52
C LEU A 273 9.59 0.66 9.00
N ALA A 274 8.61 0.72 8.11
CA ALA A 274 7.26 1.17 8.46
C ALA A 274 6.54 0.20 9.40
N ARG A 275 6.90 -1.10 9.42
CA ARG A 275 6.37 -2.09 10.37
C ARG A 275 6.62 -1.73 11.83
N PHE A 276 7.62 -0.91 12.14
CA PHE A 276 7.77 -0.39 13.49
C PHE A 276 6.57 0.45 13.94
N SER A 277 5.78 1.04 13.04
CA SER A 277 4.51 1.62 13.41
C SER A 277 3.45 0.52 13.66
N PRO A 278 2.85 0.42 14.86
CA PRO A 278 1.77 -0.54 15.12
C PRO A 278 0.55 -0.30 14.22
N ALA A 279 0.28 0.96 13.86
CA ALA A 279 -0.80 1.31 12.94
C ALA A 279 -0.51 0.86 11.50
N PHE A 280 0.74 1.02 11.04
CA PHE A 280 1.14 0.50 9.73
C PHE A 280 1.13 -1.03 9.72
N ALA A 281 1.60 -1.70 10.78
CA ALA A 281 1.57 -3.16 10.89
C ALA A 281 0.15 -3.69 10.76
N LEU A 282 -0.83 -3.12 11.49
CA LEU A 282 -2.23 -3.49 11.33
C LEU A 282 -2.72 -3.23 9.89
N LYS A 283 -2.52 -2.00 9.37
CA LYS A 283 -2.97 -1.64 8.01
C LYS A 283 -2.40 -2.59 6.96
N ASN A 284 -1.10 -2.87 7.02
CA ASN A 284 -0.41 -3.76 6.10
C ASN A 284 -0.92 -5.20 6.20
N ALA A 285 -1.16 -5.71 7.42
CA ALA A 285 -1.78 -7.02 7.63
C ALA A 285 -3.19 -7.09 7.04
N LEU A 286 -4.05 -6.10 7.30
CA LEU A 286 -5.42 -6.05 6.77
C LEU A 286 -5.45 -6.01 5.25
N VAL A 287 -4.64 -5.15 4.64
CA VAL A 287 -4.55 -5.04 3.18
C VAL A 287 -4.08 -6.34 2.54
N ARG A 288 -3.12 -7.05 3.16
CA ARG A 288 -2.64 -8.36 2.69
C ARG A 288 -3.70 -9.46 2.86
N LEU A 289 -4.33 -9.54 4.04
CA LEU A 289 -5.39 -10.52 4.33
C LEU A 289 -6.63 -10.33 3.45
N ALA A 290 -6.97 -9.08 3.13
CA ALA A 290 -8.05 -8.75 2.20
C ALA A 290 -7.71 -9.06 0.72
N GLY A 291 -6.47 -9.45 0.41
CA GLY A 291 -6.03 -9.66 -0.98
C GLY A 291 -5.91 -8.36 -1.77
N ALA A 292 -5.60 -7.24 -1.10
CA ALA A 292 -5.34 -5.93 -1.70
C ALA A 292 -3.87 -5.51 -1.56
N GLY A 293 -2.99 -6.42 -1.12
CA GLY A 293 -1.56 -6.16 -0.92
C GLY A 293 -0.77 -6.03 -2.21
N LEU A 294 0.38 -5.35 -2.11
CA LEU A 294 1.35 -5.21 -3.20
C LEU A 294 1.84 -6.57 -3.74
N ASP A 295 1.85 -7.61 -2.91
CA ASP A 295 2.27 -8.95 -3.29
C ASP A 295 1.34 -9.59 -4.33
N ARG A 296 0.03 -9.28 -4.26
CA ARG A 296 -0.94 -9.72 -5.27
C ARG A 296 -0.62 -9.12 -6.62
N GLN A 297 -0.41 -7.80 -6.67
CA GLN A 297 -0.03 -7.11 -7.89
C GLN A 297 1.27 -7.69 -8.48
N ARG A 298 2.29 -7.93 -7.64
CA ARG A 298 3.56 -8.55 -8.06
C ARG A 298 3.38 -9.94 -8.68
N ARG A 299 2.54 -10.80 -8.07
CA ARG A 299 2.22 -12.13 -8.63
C ARG A 299 1.51 -12.03 -9.98
N PHE A 300 0.55 -11.12 -10.09
CA PHE A 300 -0.14 -10.87 -11.35
C PHE A 300 0.83 -10.41 -12.44
N GLU A 301 1.69 -9.43 -12.13
CA GLU A 301 2.72 -8.93 -13.06
C GLU A 301 3.68 -10.04 -13.50
N GLU A 302 4.05 -10.95 -12.61
CA GLU A 302 4.91 -12.09 -12.93
C GLU A 302 4.24 -13.09 -13.88
N VAL A 303 3.00 -13.48 -13.62
CA VAL A 303 2.21 -14.34 -14.53
C VAL A 303 1.98 -13.65 -15.88
N TYR A 304 1.68 -12.36 -15.86
CA TYR A 304 1.51 -11.56 -17.07
C TYR A 304 2.80 -11.49 -17.88
N ARG A 305 3.97 -11.32 -17.25
CA ARG A 305 5.27 -11.34 -17.92
C ARG A 305 5.54 -12.68 -18.61
N GLN A 306 5.34 -13.79 -17.91
CA GLN A 306 5.52 -15.14 -18.49
C GLN A 306 4.56 -15.38 -19.67
N HIS A 307 3.35 -14.85 -19.58
CA HIS A 307 2.39 -14.90 -20.68
C HIS A 307 2.85 -14.04 -21.86
N LYS A 308 3.31 -12.81 -21.60
CA LYS A 308 3.83 -11.90 -22.61
C LYS A 308 5.00 -12.51 -23.38
N GLU A 309 5.97 -13.12 -22.70
CA GLU A 309 7.10 -13.81 -23.34
C GLU A 309 6.65 -14.95 -24.27
N ARG A 310 5.68 -15.76 -23.81
CA ARG A 310 5.10 -16.86 -24.61
C ARG A 310 4.33 -16.33 -25.80
N ASN A 311 3.57 -15.25 -25.63
CA ASN A 311 2.79 -14.62 -26.69
C ASN A 311 3.70 -13.95 -27.73
N GLU A 312 4.81 -13.32 -27.31
CA GLU A 312 5.83 -12.78 -28.21
C GLU A 312 6.51 -13.89 -29.03
N ALA A 313 6.83 -15.03 -28.40
CA ALA A 313 7.39 -16.19 -29.11
C ALA A 313 6.40 -16.75 -30.15
N TRP A 314 5.12 -16.89 -29.76
CA TRP A 314 4.07 -17.31 -30.68
C TRP A 314 3.88 -16.33 -31.84
N TYR A 315 3.80 -15.03 -31.55
CA TYR A 315 3.61 -13.98 -32.54
C TYR A 315 4.74 -13.97 -33.58
N ARG A 316 5.99 -14.15 -33.15
CA ARG A 316 7.14 -14.27 -34.08
C ARG A 316 6.95 -15.44 -35.04
N GLY A 317 6.67 -16.63 -34.54
CA GLY A 317 6.43 -17.81 -35.39
C GLY A 317 5.21 -17.67 -36.31
N ALA A 318 4.10 -17.11 -35.82
CA ALA A 318 2.91 -16.86 -36.61
C ALA A 318 3.17 -15.83 -37.73
N SER A 319 3.92 -14.77 -37.44
CA SER A 319 4.29 -13.74 -38.42
C SER A 319 5.19 -14.31 -39.54
N GLU A 320 6.11 -15.21 -39.20
CA GLU A 320 6.99 -15.88 -40.16
C GLU A 320 6.20 -16.83 -41.07
N ARG A 321 5.33 -17.67 -40.50
CA ARG A 321 4.42 -18.54 -41.27
C ARG A 321 3.51 -17.74 -42.20
N SER A 322 2.94 -16.64 -41.71
CA SER A 322 2.07 -15.76 -42.50
C SER A 322 2.80 -15.13 -43.68
N ARG A 323 4.04 -14.65 -43.47
CA ARG A 323 4.88 -14.13 -44.56
C ARG A 323 5.29 -15.21 -45.55
N LEU A 324 5.66 -16.42 -45.12
CA LEU A 324 5.98 -17.53 -46.03
C LEU A 324 4.81 -17.87 -46.96
N ARG A 325 3.57 -17.81 -46.46
CA ARG A 325 2.35 -17.96 -47.27
C ARG A 325 2.11 -16.81 -48.24
N GLN A 326 2.49 -15.59 -47.88
CA GLN A 326 2.41 -14.43 -48.79
C GLN A 326 3.42 -14.53 -49.93
N VAL A 327 4.66 -14.94 -49.64
CA VAL A 327 5.75 -15.00 -50.63
C VAL A 327 5.67 -16.26 -51.49
N TYR A 328 5.33 -17.42 -50.90
CA TYR A 328 5.28 -18.71 -51.59
C TYR A 328 3.95 -19.46 -51.36
N PRO A 329 2.81 -18.92 -51.86
CA PRO A 329 1.49 -19.50 -51.63
C PRO A 329 1.33 -20.92 -52.20
N ALA A 330 2.07 -21.25 -53.26
CA ALA A 330 2.05 -22.59 -53.87
C ALA A 330 2.66 -23.68 -52.97
N LYS A 331 3.59 -23.32 -52.08
CA LYS A 331 4.30 -24.25 -51.18
C LYS A 331 3.71 -24.30 -49.77
N TYR A 332 3.27 -23.15 -49.24
CA TYR A 332 2.79 -23.03 -47.85
C TYR A 332 1.28 -22.81 -47.72
N GLY A 333 0.56 -22.78 -48.84
CA GLY A 333 -0.87 -22.50 -48.90
C GLY A 333 -1.18 -20.99 -48.91
N LYS A 334 -2.46 -20.66 -49.09
CA LYS A 334 -2.93 -19.27 -49.13
C LYS A 334 -2.68 -18.56 -47.78
N PRO A 335 -2.43 -17.23 -47.77
CA PRO A 335 -2.32 -16.46 -46.54
C PRO A 335 -3.57 -16.63 -45.66
N GLN A 336 -3.38 -17.15 -44.45
CA GLN A 336 -4.44 -17.33 -43.46
C GLN A 336 -3.88 -17.03 -42.08
N TRP A 337 -4.65 -16.30 -41.27
CA TRP A 337 -4.35 -16.06 -39.86
C TRP A 337 -4.96 -17.20 -39.03
N ASP A 338 -4.11 -18.10 -38.56
CA ASP A 338 -4.50 -19.14 -37.62
C ASP A 338 -4.12 -18.70 -36.21
N VAL A 339 -5.12 -18.59 -35.34
CA VAL A 339 -4.99 -18.18 -33.93
C VAL A 339 -5.30 -19.33 -32.98
N SER A 340 -5.48 -20.55 -33.49
CA SER A 340 -5.90 -21.71 -32.70
C SER A 340 -4.85 -22.11 -31.66
N ASP A 341 -3.57 -21.93 -31.97
CA ASP A 341 -2.42 -22.18 -31.11
C ASP A 341 -2.01 -20.94 -30.27
N MET A 342 -2.77 -19.83 -30.32
CA MET A 342 -2.46 -18.61 -29.60
C MET A 342 -2.53 -18.83 -28.08
N PRO A 343 -1.48 -18.48 -27.32
CA PRO A 343 -1.52 -18.53 -25.86
C PRO A 343 -2.67 -17.69 -25.32
N ARG A 344 -3.57 -18.29 -24.55
CA ARG A 344 -4.63 -17.55 -23.85
C ARG A 344 -4.14 -17.14 -22.46
N PHE A 345 -4.40 -15.89 -22.09
CA PHE A 345 -4.12 -15.42 -20.74
C PHE A 345 -5.16 -16.01 -19.79
N ALA A 346 -4.67 -16.72 -18.77
CA ALA A 346 -5.51 -17.23 -17.70
C ALA A 346 -4.81 -16.95 -16.38
N TYR A 347 -5.45 -16.16 -15.53
CA TYR A 347 -4.98 -15.87 -14.18
C TYR A 347 -6.00 -16.43 -13.19
N ARG A 348 -5.56 -17.35 -12.33
CA ARG A 348 -6.34 -17.82 -11.20
C ARG A 348 -5.77 -17.20 -9.93
N GLU A 349 -6.58 -16.40 -9.28
CA GLU A 349 -6.27 -15.89 -7.95
C GLU A 349 -6.27 -17.09 -6.99
N THR A 350 -5.07 -17.50 -6.58
CA THR A 350 -4.92 -18.49 -5.51
C THR A 350 -4.47 -17.72 -4.29
N TRP A 351 -5.11 -17.96 -3.14
CA TRP A 351 -4.64 -17.42 -1.88
C TRP A 351 -3.41 -18.23 -1.48
N PRO A 352 -2.19 -17.71 -1.64
CA PRO A 352 -1.01 -18.48 -1.33
C PRO A 352 -0.86 -18.47 0.20
N GLY A 353 -0.46 -19.59 0.81
CA GLY A 353 -0.06 -19.60 2.21
C GLY A 353 1.02 -18.54 2.55
N GLY A 354 1.77 -18.07 1.54
CA GLY A 354 2.73 -16.98 1.66
C GLY A 354 2.12 -15.61 2.04
N ASP A 355 0.84 -15.34 1.73
CA ASP A 355 0.18 -14.10 2.18
C ASP A 355 -0.06 -14.14 3.69
N VAL A 356 -0.44 -15.30 4.22
CA VAL A 356 -0.54 -15.54 5.68
C VAL A 356 0.82 -15.42 6.33
N GLN A 357 1.84 -16.06 5.77
CA GLN A 357 3.20 -16.01 6.32
C GLN A 357 3.75 -14.59 6.40
N THR A 358 3.43 -13.74 5.41
CA THR A 358 3.92 -12.37 5.43
C THR A 358 3.09 -11.49 6.37
N ALA A 359 1.78 -11.73 6.47
CA ALA A 359 0.92 -11.11 7.48
C ALA A 359 1.31 -11.53 8.91
N LEU A 360 1.82 -12.75 9.11
CA LEU A 360 2.32 -13.22 10.40
C LEU A 360 3.49 -12.37 10.91
N MET A 361 4.31 -11.79 10.02
CA MET A 361 5.36 -10.86 10.45
C MET A 361 4.77 -9.57 11.03
N ASP A 362 3.73 -9.04 10.38
CA ASP A 362 3.02 -7.85 10.85
C ASP A 362 2.30 -8.13 12.18
N VAL A 363 1.67 -9.31 12.30
CA VAL A 363 1.04 -9.80 13.55
C VAL A 363 2.08 -10.00 14.66
N GLY A 364 3.24 -10.57 14.34
CA GLY A 364 4.35 -10.74 15.29
C GLY A 364 4.84 -9.41 15.84
N MET A 365 4.83 -8.36 15.02
CA MET A 365 5.20 -7.01 15.47
C MET A 365 4.16 -6.41 16.43
N LEU A 366 2.87 -6.68 16.23
CA LEU A 366 1.82 -6.29 17.18
C LEU A 366 1.98 -7.00 18.53
N ILE A 367 2.31 -8.29 18.52
CA ILE A 367 2.61 -9.07 19.74
C ILE A 367 3.84 -8.48 20.44
N LEU A 368 4.91 -8.18 19.69
CA LEU A 368 6.12 -7.56 20.24
C LEU A 368 5.82 -6.22 20.91
N TRP A 369 5.02 -5.36 20.26
CA TRP A 369 4.60 -4.08 20.85
C TRP A 369 3.79 -4.29 22.13
N GLY A 370 2.81 -5.20 22.12
CA GLY A 370 2.02 -5.52 23.29
C GLY A 370 2.89 -5.99 24.46
N ALA A 371 3.84 -6.91 24.20
CA ALA A 371 4.77 -7.42 25.21
C ALA A 371 5.72 -6.34 25.74
N LEU A 372 6.30 -5.52 24.85
CA LEU A 372 7.23 -4.46 25.20
C LEU A 372 6.57 -3.42 26.13
N PHE A 373 5.38 -2.94 25.78
CA PHE A 373 4.68 -1.94 26.58
C PHE A 373 4.10 -2.52 27.87
N PHE A 374 3.66 -3.78 27.86
CA PHE A 374 3.25 -4.46 29.08
C PHE A 374 4.41 -4.59 30.07
N LEU A 375 5.59 -5.02 29.59
CA LEU A 375 6.80 -5.10 30.40
C LEU A 375 7.24 -3.71 30.89
N GLY A 376 7.15 -2.69 30.04
CA GLY A 376 7.40 -1.30 30.42
C GLY A 376 6.47 -0.83 31.53
N ALA A 377 5.17 -1.14 31.43
CA ALA A 377 4.19 -0.80 32.46
C ALA A 377 4.50 -1.51 33.78
N TYR A 378 4.88 -2.79 33.72
CA TYR A 378 5.28 -3.57 34.89
C TYR A 378 6.49 -2.93 35.59
N VAL A 379 7.55 -2.59 34.86
CA VAL A 379 8.74 -1.92 35.41
C VAL A 379 8.40 -0.54 35.97
N ALA A 380 7.53 0.22 35.30
CA ALA A 380 7.10 1.54 35.76
C ALA A 380 6.32 1.47 37.10
N ILE A 381 5.43 0.49 37.25
CA ILE A 381 4.73 0.24 38.52
C ILE A 381 5.70 -0.22 39.61
N LEU A 382 6.72 -1.02 39.28
CA LEU A 382 7.71 -1.47 40.26
C LEU A 382 8.51 -0.31 40.88
N ARG A 383 8.85 0.69 40.06
CA ARG A 383 9.61 1.88 40.46
C ARG A 383 8.76 2.98 41.12
N TYR A 384 7.43 2.83 41.13
CA TYR A 384 6.55 3.82 41.74
C TYR A 384 6.68 3.77 43.26
N ASP A 385 7.21 4.84 43.86
CA ASP A 385 7.34 4.97 45.31
C ASP A 385 5.95 5.24 45.91
N LEU A 386 5.49 4.30 46.74
CA LEU A 386 4.16 4.35 47.36
C LEU A 386 4.16 5.11 48.69
N ARG A 387 5.33 5.56 49.16
CA ARG A 387 5.50 6.33 50.40
C ARG A 387 4.94 7.73 50.30
#